data_AF-A0A7V8BYT2-F1
#
_entry.id   AF-A0A7V8BYT2-F1
#
_cell.length_a   1.000
_cell.length_b   1.000
_cell.length_c   1.000
_cell.angle_alpha   90.00
_cell.angle_beta   90.00
_cell.angle_gamma   90.00
#
_symmetry.space_group_name_H-M   'P 1'
#
loop_
_entity.id
_entity.type
_entity.pdbx_description
1 polymer ?
#
loop_
_entity_poly.entity_id
_entity_poly.type
_entity_poly.pdbx_seq_one_letter_code
_entity_poly.pdbx_strand_id
1 'polypeptide(L)' 'KSMTTERNHKVWQDVYHAERGGVVVYLKFQRHDDAYFFTVSFKEK' A
#
# COMPACT_ATOMS: atom_id res chain seq x y z
N LYS A 1 0.30 7.25 -4.85
CA LYS A 1 0.35 6.59 -6.18
C LYS A 1 -0.24 5.19 -6.05
N SER A 2 -0.96 4.68 -7.05
CA SER A 2 -1.47 3.29 -7.02
C SER A 2 -0.58 2.38 -7.87
N MET A 3 -0.37 1.13 -7.46
CA MET A 3 0.46 0.17 -8.18
C MET A 3 -0.04 -1.27 -8.01
N THR A 4 0.17 -2.09 -9.04
CA THR A 4 0.00 -3.55 -8.96
C THR A 4 1.38 -4.22 -8.88
N THR A 5 1.42 -5.54 -8.77
CA THR A 5 2.68 -6.31 -8.81
C THR A 5 2.69 -7.24 -10.01
N GLU A 6 3.86 -7.56 -10.55
CA GLU A 6 4.00 -8.53 -11.65
C GLU A 6 3.34 -9.88 -11.30
N ARG A 7 3.51 -10.31 -10.04
CA ARG A 7 2.97 -11.57 -9.52
C ARG A 7 1.44 -11.58 -9.42
N ASN A 8 0.81 -10.41 -9.31
CA ASN A 8 -0.64 -10.28 -9.34
C ASN A 8 -1.07 -8.88 -9.83
N HIS A 9 -1.31 -8.77 -11.14
CA HIS A 9 -1.70 -7.53 -11.80
C HIS A 9 -3.18 -7.15 -11.58
N LYS A 10 -3.98 -8.02 -10.95
CA LYS A 10 -5.40 -7.77 -10.66
C LYS A 10 -5.62 -7.06 -9.33
N VAL A 11 -4.61 -7.06 -8.46
CA VAL A 11 -4.69 -6.47 -7.14
C VAL A 11 -3.92 -5.17 -7.12
N TRP A 12 -4.62 -4.09 -6.78
CA TRP A 12 -4.07 -2.75 -6.68
C TRP A 12 -3.72 -2.41 -5.24
N GLN A 13 -2.61 -1.69 -5.07
CA GLN A 13 -2.14 -1.19 -3.79
C GLN A 13 -1.95 0.32 -3.89
N ASP A 14 -2.66 1.05 -3.03
CA ASP A 14 -2.50 2.48 -2.90
C ASP A 14 -1.35 2.80 -1.96
N VAL A 15 -0.35 3.50 -2.49
CA VAL A 15 0.86 3.89 -1.77
C VAL A 15 0.78 5.36 -1.39
N TYR A 16 0.85 5.60 -0.10
CA TYR A 16 0.94 6.91 0.52
C TYR A 16 2.31 7.07 1.18
N HIS A 17 2.77 8.32 1.28
CA HIS A 17 3.91 8.65 2.11
C HIS A 17 3.57 9.85 2.99
N ALA A 18 4.08 9.82 4.21
CA ALA A 18 3.98 10.90 5.16
C ALA A 18 5.36 11.15 5.76
N GLU A 19 5.65 12.41 6.05
CA GLU A 19 6.85 12.81 6.75
C GLU A 19 6.46 13.50 8.05
N ARG A 20 7.07 13.08 9.16
CA ARG A 20 6.93 13.77 10.45
C ARG A 20 8.26 13.69 11.19
N GLY A 21 8.79 14.86 11.57
CA GLY A 21 10.04 14.95 12.32
C GLY A 21 11.25 14.33 11.61
N GLY A 22 11.34 14.49 10.28
CA GLY A 22 12.44 13.94 9.46
C GLY A 22 12.36 12.43 9.20
N VAL A 23 11.31 11.75 9.69
CA VAL A 23 11.05 10.35 9.37
C VAL A 23 10.04 10.27 8.23
N VAL A 24 10.47 9.71 7.11
CA VAL A 24 9.59 9.40 5.97
C VAL A 24 9.08 7.98 6.11
N VAL A 25 7.76 7.83 6.09
CA VAL A 25 7.08 6.53 6.17
C VAL A 25 6.28 6.32 4.88
N TYR A 26 6.37 5.12 4.33
CA TYR A 26 5.60 4.69 3.17
C TYR A 26 4.60 3.62 3.61
N LEU A 27 3.31 3.89 3.36
CA LEU A 27 2.20 3.00 3.67
C LEU A 27 1.59 2.48 2.38
N LYS A 28 1.31 1.19 2.32
CA LYS A 28 0.56 0.56 1.23
C LYS A 28 -0.76 0.04 1.77
N PHE A 29 -1.85 0.40 1.12
CA PHE A 29 -3.20 -0.07 1.39
C PHE A 29 -3.63 -0.99 0.27
N GLN A 30 -4.15 -2.15 0.63
CA GLN A 30 -4.77 -3.08 -0.31
C GLN A 30 -6.21 -3.34 0.14
N ARG A 31 -7.16 -3.04 -0.74
CA ARG A 31 -8.56 -3.41 -0.57
C ARG A 31 -8.75 -4.84 -1.08
N HIS A 32 -9.46 -5.66 -0.31
CA HIS A 32 -9.94 -6.94 -0.80
C HIS A 32 -11.40 -6.73 -1.20
N ASP A 33 -11.75 -6.93 -2.47
CA ASP A 33 -13.14 -6.67 -2.90
C ASP A 33 -14.09 -7.77 -2.43
N ASP A 34 -13.57 -8.98 -2.27
CA ASP A 34 -14.30 -10.15 -1.76
C ASP A 34 -14.39 -10.17 -0.22
N ALA A 35 -13.71 -9.24 0.46
CA ALA A 35 -13.69 -9.20 1.92
C ALA A 35 -13.68 -7.75 2.44
N TYR A 36 -14.55 -7.41 3.38
CA TYR A 36 -14.71 -6.04 3.90
C TYR A 36 -13.57 -5.56 4.83
N PHE A 37 -12.32 -5.80 4.48
CA PHE A 37 -11.15 -5.34 5.23
C PHE A 37 -10.02 -4.84 4.31
N PHE A 38 -9.10 -4.09 4.90
CA PHE A 38 -7.90 -3.60 4.23
C PHE A 38 -6.66 -4.27 4.82
N THR A 39 -5.71 -4.64 3.96
CA THR A 39 -4.36 -4.94 4.40
C THR A 39 -3.53 -3.66 4.36
N VAL A 40 -2.89 -3.32 5.48
CA VAL A 40 -1.97 -2.19 5.60
C VAL A 40 -0.57 -2.72 5.80
N SER A 41 0.39 -2.26 5.00
CA SER A 41 1.79 -2.67 5.11
C SER A 41 2.75 -1.49 4.94
N PHE A 42 3.92 -1.61 5.56
CA PHE A 42 5.01 -0.67 5.31
C PHE A 42 5.76 -1.07 4.04
N LYS A 43 6.14 -0.08 3.23
CA LYS A 43 7.08 -0.35 2.14
C LYS A 43 8.47 -0.59 2.76
N GLU A 44 9.06 -1.73 2.45
CA GLU A 44 10.46 -2.01 2.78
C GLU A 44 11.37 -0.93 2.16
N LYS A 45 12.42 -0.55 2.89
CA LYS A 45 13.44 0.39 2.40
C LYS A 45 14.31 -0.27 1.33
#